data_AF-A0AAP6WJ13-F1
#
_entry.id   AF-A0AAP6WJ13-F1
#
_cell.length_a   1.000
_cell.length_b   1.000
_cell.length_c   1.000
_cell.angle_alpha   90.00
_cell.angle_beta   90.00
_cell.angle_gamma   90.00
#
_symmetry.space_group_name_H-M   'P 1'
#
loop_
_entity.id
_entity.type
_entity.pdbx_description
1 polymer ?
#
loop_
_entity_poly.entity_id
_entity_poly.type
_entity_poly.pdbx_seq_one_letter_code
_entity_poly.pdbx_strand_id
1 'polypeptide(L)'
;MKFQKIFVVIYALLLAFLIFSPIKLIGRSTIENGDIKLKVYYQAVTGATHYLKEDSKKLKKLLKDTYPEANTSLIKLVGNTPYDLVSDPAEIGSLTVYGKVTDITYEFSGDGAVPIFEVSYWDVPFKRLFLIQYHWFFIGMFVLFPIFIINALLLLKSYRKNK
;
A
#
# COMPACT_ATOMS: atom_id res chain seq x y z
N MET A 1 10.78 -2.71 39.19
CA MET A 1 9.46 -2.04 39.09
C MET A 1 9.42 -0.81 38.17
N LYS A 2 10.31 0.20 38.28
CA LYS A 2 10.20 1.44 37.46
C LYS A 2 10.26 1.18 35.94
N PHE A 3 11.24 0.42 35.47
CA PHE A 3 11.40 0.06 34.06
C PHE A 3 10.25 -0.81 33.51
N GLN A 4 9.72 -1.74 34.30
CA GLN A 4 8.58 -2.58 33.90
C GLN A 4 7.31 -1.75 33.70
N LYS A 5 7.06 -0.77 34.57
CA LYS A 5 5.93 0.17 34.41
C LYS A 5 6.08 0.98 33.13
N ILE A 6 7.27 1.53 32.87
CA ILE A 6 7.56 2.32 31.67
C ILE A 6 7.34 1.46 30.41
N PHE A 7 7.89 0.24 30.37
CA PHE A 7 7.70 -0.68 29.25
C PHE A 7 6.23 -0.99 28.98
N VAL A 8 5.46 -1.34 30.01
CA VAL A 8 4.03 -1.64 29.88
C VAL A 8 3.24 -0.43 29.37
N VAL A 9 3.53 0.78 29.86
CA VAL A 9 2.87 2.00 29.39
C VAL A 9 3.18 2.29 27.93
N ILE A 10 4.47 2.24 27.54
CA ILE A 10 4.88 2.48 26.15
C ILE A 10 4.23 1.46 25.22
N TYR A 11 4.29 0.18 25.58
CA TYR A 11 3.72 -0.89 24.76
C TYR A 11 2.19 -0.76 24.62
N ALA A 12 1.50 -0.37 25.69
CA ALA A 12 0.05 -0.11 25.65
C ALA A 12 -0.30 1.08 24.74
N LEU A 13 0.50 2.16 24.76
CA LEU A 13 0.33 3.31 23.87
C LEU A 13 0.54 2.91 22.40
N LEU A 14 1.55 2.07 22.12
CA LEU A 14 1.79 1.55 20.76
C LEU A 14 0.61 0.70 20.28
N LEU A 15 0.07 -0.19 21.12
CA LEU A 15 -1.13 -0.97 20.80
C LEU A 15 -2.35 -0.07 20.52
N ALA A 16 -2.57 0.95 21.36
CA ALA A 16 -3.66 1.90 21.16
C ALA A 16 -3.51 2.64 19.82
N PHE A 17 -2.31 3.14 19.52
CA PHE A 17 -2.02 3.79 18.24
C PHE A 17 -2.32 2.86 17.05
N LEU A 18 -1.96 1.57 17.13
CA LEU A 18 -2.26 0.61 16.06
C LEU A 18 -3.75 0.35 15.86
N ILE A 19 -4.53 0.28 16.95
CA ILE A 19 -5.97 0.01 16.91
C ILE A 19 -6.74 1.24 16.41
N PHE A 20 -6.34 2.43 16.86
CA PHE A 20 -7.00 3.69 16.55
C PHE A 20 -6.37 4.46 15.38
N SER A 21 -5.37 3.88 14.71
CA SER A 21 -4.75 4.49 13.53
C SER A 21 -5.82 4.75 12.46
N PRO A 22 -5.88 5.97 11.89
CA PRO A 22 -6.89 6.33 10.93
C PRO A 22 -6.84 5.39 9.71
N ILE A 23 -7.98 4.77 9.41
CA ILE A 23 -8.13 3.82 8.29
C ILE A 23 -8.18 4.57 6.94
N LYS A 24 -8.53 5.86 6.95
CA LYS A 24 -8.60 6.73 5.77
C LYS A 24 -7.30 7.49 5.56
N LEU A 25 -6.69 7.28 4.40
CA LEU A 25 -5.67 8.18 3.88
C LEU A 25 -6.30 9.46 3.33
N ILE A 26 -5.74 10.58 3.76
CA ILE A 26 -5.82 11.88 3.08
C ILE A 26 -5.12 11.70 1.72
N GLY A 27 -5.78 12.08 0.63
CA GLY A 27 -5.16 12.15 -0.70
C GLY A 27 -5.86 11.39 -1.82
N ARG A 28 -6.90 10.57 -1.56
CA ARG A 28 -7.69 9.98 -2.66
C ARG A 28 -8.59 11.03 -3.28
N SER A 29 -8.49 11.22 -4.59
CA SER A 29 -9.54 11.94 -5.33
C SER A 29 -10.77 11.04 -5.48
N THR A 30 -11.92 11.64 -5.72
CA THR A 30 -13.14 10.91 -6.07
C THR A 30 -12.97 10.22 -7.42
N ILE A 31 -13.53 9.02 -7.58
CA ILE A 31 -13.62 8.36 -8.90
C ILE A 31 -14.50 9.23 -9.79
N GLU A 32 -13.98 9.64 -10.94
CA GLU A 32 -14.70 10.49 -11.88
C GLU A 32 -15.44 9.67 -12.94
N ASN A 33 -16.51 10.25 -13.48
CA ASN A 33 -17.19 9.70 -14.65
C ASN A 33 -16.26 9.72 -15.85
N GLY A 34 -15.79 8.55 -16.27
CA GLY A 34 -14.85 8.38 -17.39
C GLY A 34 -13.56 7.67 -17.00
N ASP A 35 -13.26 7.54 -15.71
CA ASP A 35 -12.10 6.79 -15.23
C ASP A 35 -12.16 5.33 -15.69
N ILE A 36 -11.02 4.84 -16.15
CA ILE A 36 -10.84 3.44 -16.52
C ILE A 36 -10.43 2.70 -15.25
N LYS A 37 -11.18 1.65 -14.92
CA LYS A 37 -10.81 0.71 -13.86
C LYS A 37 -9.78 -0.28 -14.41
N LEU A 38 -8.65 -0.43 -13.72
CA LEU A 38 -7.60 -1.39 -14.09
C LEU A 38 -7.13 -2.17 -12.88
N LYS A 39 -7.07 -3.50 -13.00
CA LYS A 39 -6.38 -4.35 -12.04
C LYS A 39 -4.93 -4.50 -12.47
N VAL A 40 -4.02 -4.04 -11.63
CA VAL A 40 -2.60 -3.89 -11.92
C VAL A 40 -1.76 -4.62 -10.88
N TYR A 41 -0.54 -4.98 -11.23
CA TYR A 41 0.46 -5.46 -10.29
C TYR A 41 1.83 -4.93 -10.71
N TYR A 42 2.62 -4.54 -9.71
CA TYR A 42 3.98 -4.08 -9.94
C TYR A 42 4.91 -5.28 -10.09
N GLN A 43 5.71 -5.31 -11.16
CA GLN A 43 6.68 -6.38 -11.37
C GLN A 43 8.07 -5.88 -10.97
N ALA A 44 8.56 -6.30 -9.80
CA ALA A 44 9.85 -5.90 -9.23
C ALA A 44 11.03 -6.06 -10.20
N VAL A 45 11.00 -7.10 -11.06
CA VAL A 45 12.10 -7.43 -11.95
C VAL A 45 12.20 -6.48 -13.14
N THR A 46 11.07 -6.00 -13.66
CA THR A 46 11.01 -5.16 -14.87
C THR A 46 10.73 -3.70 -14.57
N GLY A 47 10.27 -3.36 -13.36
CA GLY A 47 9.86 -2.01 -12.97
C GLY A 47 8.55 -1.54 -13.62
N ALA A 48 8.13 -2.19 -14.71
CA ALA A 48 6.89 -1.90 -15.40
C ALA A 48 5.67 -2.44 -14.65
N THR A 49 4.56 -1.71 -14.72
CA THR A 49 3.29 -2.16 -14.16
C THR A 49 2.53 -2.96 -15.21
N HIS A 50 2.20 -4.20 -14.88
CA HIS A 50 1.42 -5.10 -15.72
C HIS A 50 -0.04 -5.11 -15.26
N TYR A 51 -0.97 -5.35 -16.17
CA TYR A 51 -2.39 -5.44 -15.82
C TYR A 51 -2.97 -6.83 -16.10
N LEU A 52 -3.87 -7.29 -15.23
CA LEU A 52 -4.46 -8.62 -15.22
C LEU A 52 -5.98 -8.53 -15.47
N LYS A 53 -6.37 -8.77 -16.74
CA LYS A 53 -7.71 -9.20 -17.20
C LYS A 53 -8.88 -8.18 -17.27
N GLU A 54 -9.84 -8.58 -18.13
CA GLU A 54 -11.20 -8.12 -18.46
C GLU A 54 -11.44 -6.65 -18.85
N ASP A 55 -11.10 -5.66 -18.02
CA ASP A 55 -11.30 -4.23 -18.37
C ASP A 55 -10.24 -3.70 -19.35
N SER A 56 -9.20 -4.51 -19.60
CA SER A 56 -8.17 -4.28 -20.61
C SER A 56 -8.72 -4.06 -22.03
N LYS A 57 -9.93 -4.52 -22.37
CA LYS A 57 -10.47 -4.33 -23.73
C LYS A 57 -10.69 -2.86 -24.07
N LYS A 58 -11.23 -2.07 -23.12
CA LYS A 58 -11.47 -0.64 -23.32
C LYS A 58 -10.15 0.12 -23.41
N LEU A 59 -9.20 -0.21 -22.54
CA LEU A 59 -7.85 0.35 -22.58
C LEU A 59 -7.11 -0.02 -23.88
N LYS A 60 -7.08 -1.30 -24.25
CA LYS A 60 -6.43 -1.77 -25.49
C LYS A 60 -7.03 -1.13 -26.73
N LYS A 61 -8.35 -0.93 -26.77
CA LYS A 61 -9.00 -0.24 -27.87
C LYS A 61 -8.58 1.24 -27.91
N LEU A 62 -8.67 1.94 -26.77
CA LEU A 62 -8.26 3.34 -26.67
C LEU A 62 -6.78 3.54 -27.05
N LEU A 63 -5.89 2.67 -26.59
CA LEU A 63 -4.47 2.72 -26.92
C LEU A 63 -4.24 2.44 -28.41
N LYS A 64 -4.91 1.45 -29.01
CA LYS A 64 -4.78 1.22 -30.47
C LYS A 64 -5.29 2.40 -31.30
N ASP A 65 -6.35 3.06 -30.84
CA ASP A 65 -6.97 4.17 -31.56
C ASP A 65 -6.17 5.48 -31.40
N THR A 66 -5.50 5.69 -30.25
CA THR A 66 -4.83 6.96 -29.91
C THR A 66 -3.30 6.89 -30.03
N TYR A 67 -2.71 5.74 -29.68
CA TYR A 67 -1.27 5.49 -29.60
C TYR A 67 -0.93 4.10 -30.17
N PRO A 68 -1.03 3.89 -31.49
CA PRO A 68 -0.90 2.58 -32.12
C PRO A 68 0.46 1.90 -31.89
N GLU A 69 1.50 2.68 -31.64
CA GLU A 69 2.86 2.26 -31.30
C GLU A 69 3.06 1.87 -29.84
N ALA A 70 2.08 2.15 -28.97
CA ALA A 70 2.19 1.85 -27.55
C ALA A 70 2.10 0.35 -27.27
N ASN A 71 3.00 -0.13 -26.42
CA ASN A 71 2.95 -1.47 -25.87
C ASN A 71 1.69 -1.59 -25.04
N THR A 72 0.69 -2.23 -25.63
CA THR A 72 -0.60 -2.34 -24.97
C THR A 72 -0.54 -3.16 -23.69
N SER A 73 0.49 -4.00 -23.44
CA SER A 73 0.56 -4.92 -22.29
C SER A 73 1.11 -4.30 -21.01
N LEU A 74 1.71 -3.11 -21.11
CA LEU A 74 2.35 -2.39 -20.02
C LEU A 74 1.67 -1.05 -19.82
N ILE A 75 1.74 -0.54 -18.60
CA ILE A 75 1.38 0.83 -18.28
C ILE A 75 2.37 1.38 -17.25
N LYS A 76 2.59 2.69 -17.26
CA LYS A 76 3.30 3.41 -16.21
C LYS A 76 2.29 4.16 -15.37
N LEU A 77 2.20 3.82 -14.08
CA LEU A 77 1.33 4.56 -13.16
C LEU A 77 2.03 5.84 -12.70
N VAL A 78 1.32 6.98 -12.77
CA VAL A 78 1.79 8.28 -12.25
C VAL A 78 0.69 8.95 -11.43
N GLY A 79 1.02 10.04 -10.75
CA GLY A 79 0.08 10.78 -9.92
C GLY A 79 -0.10 10.12 -8.54
N ASN A 80 -1.34 9.92 -8.11
CA ASN A 80 -1.66 9.39 -6.78
C ASN A 80 -1.48 7.87 -6.72
N THR A 81 -0.25 7.41 -6.79
CA THR A 81 0.07 5.98 -6.71
C THR A 81 0.31 5.55 -5.27
N PRO A 82 -0.03 4.30 -4.89
CA PRO A 82 0.30 3.78 -3.58
C PRO A 82 1.78 3.36 -3.45
N TYR A 83 2.58 3.47 -4.51
CA TYR A 83 3.95 2.96 -4.57
C TYR A 83 4.92 3.76 -3.70
N ASP A 84 4.73 5.08 -3.62
CA ASP A 84 5.56 5.96 -2.77
C ASP A 84 5.24 5.81 -1.27
N LEU A 85 4.21 5.04 -0.93
CA LEU A 85 3.77 4.82 0.46
C LEU A 85 4.41 3.58 1.09
N VAL A 86 5.21 2.82 0.33
CA VAL A 86 5.88 1.60 0.77
C VAL A 86 7.33 1.60 0.30
N SER A 87 8.20 0.89 1.01
CA SER A 87 9.62 0.74 0.64
C SER A 87 9.83 -0.17 -0.58
N ASP A 88 9.00 -1.21 -0.74
CA ASP A 88 9.01 -2.10 -1.91
C ASP A 88 7.59 -2.15 -2.52
N PRO A 89 7.36 -1.50 -3.67
CA PRO A 89 6.08 -1.51 -4.37
C PRO A 89 5.58 -2.91 -4.74
N ALA A 90 6.47 -3.89 -4.91
CA ALA A 90 6.08 -5.25 -5.25
C ALA A 90 5.34 -5.96 -4.10
N GLU A 91 5.60 -5.58 -2.85
CA GLU A 91 4.91 -6.14 -1.68
C GLU A 91 3.42 -5.76 -1.62
N ILE A 92 3.00 -4.71 -2.33
CA ILE A 92 1.58 -4.35 -2.48
C ILE A 92 0.84 -5.43 -3.29
N GLY A 93 1.54 -6.14 -4.18
CA GLY A 93 0.95 -7.15 -5.06
C GLY A 93 -0.11 -6.56 -6.00
N SER A 94 -1.16 -7.33 -6.30
CA SER A 94 -2.22 -6.86 -7.17
C SER A 94 -3.13 -5.84 -6.48
N LEU A 95 -3.47 -4.76 -7.19
CA LEU A 95 -4.40 -3.73 -6.74
C LEU A 95 -5.27 -3.23 -7.89
N THR A 96 -6.38 -2.56 -7.59
CA THR A 96 -7.21 -1.89 -8.58
C THR A 96 -6.97 -0.39 -8.53
N VAL A 97 -6.65 0.19 -9.69
CA VAL A 97 -6.57 1.64 -9.89
C VAL A 97 -7.70 2.14 -10.78
N TYR A 98 -7.99 3.42 -10.63
CA TYR A 98 -8.92 4.20 -11.45
C TYR A 98 -8.18 5.46 -11.89
N GLY A 99 -8.36 5.81 -13.17
CA GLY A 99 -7.66 6.94 -13.75
C GLY A 99 -7.80 6.99 -15.27
N LYS A 100 -6.92 7.75 -15.91
CA LYS A 100 -6.98 8.02 -17.35
C LYS A 100 -5.60 7.87 -17.97
N VAL A 101 -5.56 7.49 -19.25
CA VAL A 101 -4.32 7.54 -20.05
C VAL A 101 -4.11 8.99 -20.46
N THR A 102 -2.94 9.55 -20.16
CA THR A 102 -2.62 10.95 -20.48
C THR A 102 -1.66 11.07 -21.64
N ASP A 103 -0.64 10.21 -21.70
CA ASP A 103 0.42 10.27 -22.71
C ASP A 103 1.10 8.90 -22.85
N ILE A 104 2.17 8.83 -23.65
CA ILE A 104 3.10 7.71 -23.76
C ILE A 104 4.51 8.15 -23.38
N THR A 105 5.31 7.24 -22.84
CA THR A 105 6.74 7.46 -22.56
C THR A 105 7.56 6.35 -23.18
N TYR A 106 8.78 6.64 -23.61
CA TYR A 106 9.72 5.62 -24.05
C TYR A 106 10.59 5.22 -22.86
N GLU A 107 10.43 3.99 -22.36
CA GLU A 107 11.29 3.46 -21.30
C GLU A 107 12.51 2.73 -21.88
N PHE A 108 13.65 2.87 -21.21
CA PHE A 108 14.96 2.37 -21.65
C PHE A 108 15.08 0.83 -21.67
N SER A 109 14.06 0.08 -21.25
CA SER A 109 14.08 -1.38 -21.10
C SER A 109 13.83 -2.17 -22.39
N GLY A 110 13.71 -1.53 -23.55
CA GLY A 110 13.42 -2.20 -24.82
C GLY A 110 11.95 -2.57 -25.01
N ASP A 111 11.08 -2.14 -24.09
CA ASP A 111 9.64 -2.40 -24.10
C ASP A 111 8.84 -1.47 -25.04
N GLY A 112 9.50 -0.50 -25.68
CA GLY A 112 8.91 0.44 -26.61
C GLY A 112 8.20 1.61 -25.93
N ALA A 113 7.20 2.20 -26.62
CA ALA A 113 6.35 3.24 -26.05
C ALA A 113 5.43 2.63 -24.99
N VAL A 114 5.50 3.08 -23.74
CA VAL A 114 4.68 2.63 -22.62
C VAL A 114 3.66 3.72 -22.29
N PRO A 115 2.36 3.42 -22.24
CA PRO A 115 1.35 4.41 -21.90
C PRO A 115 1.43 4.85 -20.43
N ILE A 116 1.30 6.15 -20.21
CA ILE A 116 1.23 6.79 -18.91
C ILE A 116 -0.23 6.81 -18.46
N PHE A 117 -0.48 6.19 -17.31
CA PHE A 117 -1.78 6.11 -16.67
C PHE A 117 -1.76 6.94 -15.39
N GLU A 118 -2.44 8.10 -15.43
CA GLU A 118 -2.56 8.96 -14.27
C GLU A 118 -3.61 8.39 -13.30
N VAL A 119 -3.15 7.95 -12.14
CA VAL A 119 -3.97 7.34 -11.10
C VAL A 119 -4.65 8.42 -10.28
N SER A 120 -5.98 8.36 -10.25
CA SER A 120 -6.84 9.21 -9.42
C SER A 120 -7.19 8.51 -8.11
N TYR A 121 -7.55 7.23 -8.19
CA TYR A 121 -7.97 6.42 -7.04
C TYR A 121 -7.38 5.00 -7.09
N TRP A 122 -7.13 4.41 -5.92
CA TRP A 122 -6.73 3.01 -5.76
C TRP A 122 -7.45 2.36 -4.57
N ASP A 123 -7.73 1.05 -4.69
CA ASP A 123 -8.59 0.31 -3.76
C ASP A 123 -7.86 -0.39 -2.59
N VAL A 124 -6.54 -0.27 -2.50
CA VAL A 124 -5.75 -0.85 -1.41
C VAL A 124 -6.15 -0.23 -0.06
N PRO A 125 -6.36 -0.98 1.03
CA PRO A 125 -6.60 -0.36 2.34
C PRO A 125 -5.33 0.28 2.92
N PHE A 126 -5.41 1.46 3.53
CA PHE A 126 -4.23 2.09 4.16
C PHE A 126 -3.57 1.19 5.20
N LYS A 127 -4.38 0.51 6.04
CA LYS A 127 -3.88 -0.45 7.03
C LYS A 127 -2.96 -1.50 6.39
N ARG A 128 -3.26 -1.93 5.15
CA ARG A 128 -2.41 -2.87 4.41
C ARG A 128 -1.08 -2.23 4.04
N LEU A 129 -1.07 -1.02 3.50
CA LEU A 129 0.16 -0.29 3.18
C LEU A 129 1.01 -0.04 4.42
N PHE A 130 0.37 0.37 5.52
CA PHE A 130 1.05 0.58 6.81
C PHE A 130 1.66 -0.73 7.34
N LEU A 131 0.96 -1.86 7.22
CA LEU A 131 1.49 -3.18 7.59
C LEU A 131 2.69 -3.58 6.74
N ILE A 132 2.65 -3.31 5.43
CA ILE A 132 3.76 -3.56 4.50
C ILE A 132 4.97 -2.70 4.89
N GLN A 133 4.80 -1.38 5.01
CA GLN A 133 5.87 -0.44 5.32
C GLN A 133 6.57 -0.73 6.66
N TYR A 134 5.81 -1.20 7.66
CA TYR A 134 6.30 -1.38 9.03
C TYR A 134 6.31 -2.84 9.47
N HIS A 135 6.34 -3.80 8.56
CA HIS A 135 6.24 -5.23 8.88
C HIS A 135 7.27 -5.69 9.94
N TRP A 136 8.51 -5.20 9.89
CA TRP A 136 9.54 -5.48 10.91
C TRP A 136 9.16 -4.98 12.30
N PHE A 137 8.55 -3.80 12.39
CA PHE A 137 8.07 -3.26 13.66
C PHE A 137 6.96 -4.14 14.25
N PHE A 138 6.03 -4.62 13.41
CA PHE A 138 4.98 -5.55 13.83
C PHE A 138 5.52 -6.90 14.30
N ILE A 139 6.52 -7.45 13.61
CA ILE A 139 7.22 -8.67 14.03
C ILE A 139 7.84 -8.44 15.42
N GLY A 140 8.55 -7.32 15.61
CA GLY A 140 9.14 -6.96 16.90
C GLY A 140 8.10 -6.85 18.02
N MET A 141 6.97 -6.20 17.77
CA MET A 141 5.85 -6.16 18.71
C MET A 141 5.33 -7.57 19.03
N PHE A 142 5.08 -8.39 18.02
CA PHE A 142 4.58 -9.75 18.22
C PHE A 142 5.51 -10.59 19.10
N VAL A 143 6.83 -10.51 18.88
CA VAL A 143 7.84 -11.19 19.69
C VAL A 143 7.85 -10.68 21.14
N LEU A 144 7.65 -9.38 21.35
CA LEU A 144 7.62 -8.76 22.68
C LEU A 144 6.28 -8.93 23.42
N PHE A 145 5.22 -9.34 22.73
CA PHE A 145 3.87 -9.43 23.28
C PHE A 145 3.78 -10.34 24.53
N PRO A 146 4.37 -11.55 24.58
CA PRO A 146 4.34 -12.38 25.78
C PRO A 146 5.02 -11.71 26.98
N ILE A 147 6.14 -11.02 26.74
CA ILE A 147 6.89 -10.29 27.76
C ILE A 147 6.04 -9.15 28.32
N PHE A 148 5.32 -8.44 27.45
CA PHE A 148 4.35 -7.43 27.86
C PHE A 148 3.27 -8.00 28.77
N ILE A 149 2.64 -9.12 28.41
CA ILE A 149 1.59 -9.76 29.22
C ILE A 149 2.11 -10.16 30.60
N ILE A 150 3.28 -10.79 30.68
CA ILE A 150 3.89 -11.21 31.96
C ILE A 150 4.13 -9.98 32.86
N ASN A 151 4.73 -8.92 32.31
CA ASN A 151 5.01 -7.70 33.09
C ASN A 151 3.73 -6.99 33.53
N ALA A 152 2.70 -6.94 32.69
CA ALA A 152 1.40 -6.36 33.06
C ALA A 152 0.74 -7.12 34.21
N LEU A 153 0.75 -8.46 34.18
CA LEU A 153 0.22 -9.30 35.25
C LEU A 153 0.99 -9.14 36.58
N LEU A 154 2.32 -9.08 36.52
CA LEU A 154 3.15 -8.84 37.72
C LEU A 154 2.86 -7.47 38.35
N LEU A 155 2.67 -6.43 37.54
CA LEU A 155 2.30 -5.10 38.02
C LEU A 155 0.91 -5.09 38.66
N LEU A 156 -0.08 -5.75 38.05
CA LEU A 156 -1.43 -5.90 38.61
C LEU A 156 -1.40 -6.62 39.97
N LYS A 157 -0.64 -7.71 40.09
CA LYS A 157 -0.47 -8.43 41.35
C LYS A 157 0.20 -7.55 42.42
N SER A 158 1.26 -6.82 42.06
CA SER A 158 1.95 -5.90 42.98
C SER A 158 1.03 -4.77 43.47
N TYR A 159 0.19 -4.23 42.59
CA TYR A 159 -0.75 -3.16 42.96
C TYR A 159 -1.86 -3.67 43.89
N ARG A 160 -2.36 -4.90 43.68
CA ARG A 160 -3.32 -5.54 44.58
C ARG A 160 -2.77 -5.85 45.97
N LYS A 161 -1.47 -6.14 46.10
CA LYS A 161 -0.84 -6.49 47.38
C LYS A 161 -0.51 -5.26 48.24
N ASN A 162 -0.36 -4.09 47.61
CA ASN A 162 -0.03 -2.82 48.29
C ASN A 162 -1.28 -1.97 48.60
N LYS A 163 -2.48 -2.51 48.39
CA LYS A 163 -3.76 -1.88 48.69
C LYS A 163 -4.46 -2.70 49.76
#